data_AF-A0A1I3MD76-F1
#
_entry.id   AF-A0A1I3MD76-F1
#
_cell.length_a   1.000
_cell.length_b   1.000
_cell.length_c   1.000
_cell.angle_alpha   90.00
_cell.angle_beta   90.00
_cell.angle_gamma   90.00
#
_symmetry.space_group_name_H-M   'P 1'
#
loop_
_entity.id
_entity.type
_entity.pdbx_description
1 polymer ?
#
loop_
_entity_poly.entity_id
_entity_poly.type
_entity_poly.pdbx_seq_one_letter_code
_entity_poly.pdbx_strand_id
1 'polypeptide(L)' 'MSLAVDPQILKRCPADIDEAIVFLHAEGVSMIASMRVLCDRRGLDLGEAKRRVSANPVWADVIEATDRAIDQYLDETENS' A
#
# COMPACT_ATOMS: atom_id res chain seq x y z
N MET A 1 -5.70 -8.20 -13.57
CA MET A 1 -4.49 -8.54 -12.80
C MET A 1 -4.91 -9.13 -11.47
N SER A 2 -4.37 -10.29 -11.08
CA SER A 2 -4.68 -10.90 -9.79
C SER A 2 -3.96 -10.14 -8.68
N LEU A 3 -4.69 -9.72 -7.64
CA LEU A 3 -4.13 -9.17 -6.41
C LEU A 3 -3.61 -10.27 -5.46
N ALA A 4 -3.51 -11.52 -5.93
CA ALA A 4 -3.03 -12.62 -5.14
C ALA A 4 -1.54 -12.45 -4.84
N VAL A 5 -1.21 -12.27 -3.56
CA VAL A 5 0.17 -12.29 -3.06
C VAL A 5 0.64 -13.74 -2.99
N ASP A 6 1.89 -14.00 -3.40
CA ASP A 6 2.49 -15.32 -3.34
C ASP A 6 2.34 -15.93 -1.92
N PRO A 7 1.76 -17.14 -1.78
CA PRO A 7 1.64 -17.80 -0.49
C PRO A 7 2.94 -17.94 0.31
N GLN A 8 4.10 -18.02 -0.35
CA GLN A 8 5.41 -18.09 0.31
C GLN A 8 5.81 -16.75 0.93
N ILE A 9 5.48 -15.63 0.28
CA ILE A 9 5.62 -14.28 0.86
C ILE A 9 4.74 -14.18 2.11
N LEU A 10 3.49 -14.63 2.03
CA LEU A 10 2.55 -14.57 3.16
C LEU A 10 3.01 -15.38 4.38
N LYS A 11 3.70 -16.51 4.17
CA LYS A 11 4.26 -17.34 5.25
C LYS A 11 5.43 -16.68 5.98
N ARG A 12 6.24 -15.91 5.27
CA ARG A 12 7.42 -15.21 5.80
C ARG A 12 7.11 -13.80 6.32
N CYS A 13 5.91 -13.29 6.05
CA CYS A 13 5.49 -11.95 6.43
C CYS A 13 5.49 -11.77 7.97
N PRO A 14 6.27 -10.80 8.50
CA PRO A 14 6.37 -10.50 9.92
C PRO A 14 5.01 -10.25 10.59
N ALA A 15 4.90 -10.58 11.88
CA ALA A 15 3.66 -10.39 12.64
C ALA A 15 3.40 -8.91 12.95
N ASP A 16 4.45 -8.16 13.26
CA ASP A 16 4.38 -6.71 13.48
C ASP A 16 3.92 -5.99 12.20
N ILE A 17 3.10 -4.94 12.36
CA ILE A 17 2.47 -4.25 11.24
C ILE A 17 3.49 -3.45 10.43
N ASP A 18 4.38 -2.74 11.11
CA ASP A 18 5.32 -1.85 10.44
C ASP A 18 6.41 -2.67 9.73
N GLU A 19 6.88 -3.74 10.37
CA GLU A 19 7.78 -4.71 9.73
C GLU A 19 7.12 -5.41 8.54
N ALA A 20 5.82 -5.76 8.64
CA ALA A 20 5.09 -6.36 7.53
C ALA A 20 4.99 -5.43 6.33
N ILE A 21 4.75 -4.13 6.54
CA ILE A 21 4.68 -3.14 5.44
C ILE A 21 6.02 -3.05 4.71
N VAL A 22 7.12 -2.94 5.47
CA VAL A 22 8.47 -2.88 4.89
C VAL A 22 8.80 -4.17 4.13
N PHE A 23 8.48 -5.32 4.71
CA PHE A 23 8.70 -6.62 4.08
C PHE A 23 7.91 -6.80 2.78
N LEU A 24 6.62 -6.47 2.78
CA LEU A 24 5.76 -6.61 1.60
C LEU A 24 6.23 -5.69 0.46
N HIS A 25 6.63 -4.46 0.78
CA HIS A 25 7.24 -3.56 -0.19
C HIS A 25 8.53 -4.15 -0.77
N ALA A 26 9.42 -4.68 0.07
CA ALA A 26 10.69 -5.28 -0.37
C ALA A 26 10.50 -6.52 -1.26
N GLU A 27 9.41 -7.28 -1.06
CA GLU A 27 9.04 -8.43 -1.91
C GLU A 27 8.25 -8.00 -3.16
N GLY A 28 8.17 -6.69 -3.45
CA GLY A 28 7.53 -6.14 -4.65
C GLY A 28 6.00 -6.18 -4.63
N VAL A 29 5.39 -6.38 -3.45
CA VAL A 29 3.94 -6.41 -3.30
C VAL A 29 3.41 -4.99 -3.41
N SER A 30 2.44 -4.77 -4.31
CA SER A 30 1.82 -3.45 -4.49
C SER A 30 1.22 -2.88 -3.20
N MET A 31 1.08 -1.55 -3.13
CA MET A 31 0.50 -0.86 -1.97
C MET A 31 -0.92 -1.38 -1.64
N ILE A 32 -1.78 -1.54 -2.64
CA ILE A 32 -3.16 -2.05 -2.48
C ILE A 32 -3.15 -3.50 -1.98
N ALA A 33 -2.31 -4.36 -2.56
CA ALA A 33 -2.19 -5.74 -2.08
C ALA A 33 -1.65 -5.79 -0.64
N SER A 34 -0.72 -4.90 -0.28
CA SER A 34 -0.21 -4.78 1.08
C SER A 34 -1.30 -4.39 2.07
N MET A 35 -2.15 -3.40 1.75
CA MET A 35 -3.32 -3.05 2.57
C MET A 35 -4.23 -4.26 2.78
N ARG A 36 -4.52 -5.01 1.71
CA ARG A 36 -5.35 -6.22 1.79
C ARG A 36 -4.73 -7.30 2.68
N VAL A 37 -3.41 -7.51 2.62
CA VAL A 37 -2.72 -8.46 3.50
C VAL A 37 -2.90 -8.07 4.97
N LEU A 38 -2.84 -6.78 5.30
CA LEU A 38 -3.09 -6.30 6.66
C LEU A 38 -4.54 -6.53 7.08
N CYS A 39 -5.52 -6.28 6.21
CA CYS A 39 -6.91 -6.59 6.51
C CYS A 39 -7.11 -8.08 6.78
N ASP A 40 -6.68 -8.94 5.85
CA ASP A 40 -6.95 -10.37 5.87
C ASP A 40 -6.20 -11.10 7.00
N ARG A 41 -4.95 -10.68 7.32
CA ARG A 41 -4.08 -11.42 8.25
C ARG A 41 -3.86 -10.75 9.61
N ARG A 42 -4.22 -9.48 9.75
CA ARG A 42 -4.05 -8.71 10.99
C ARG A 42 -5.37 -8.14 11.51
N GLY A 43 -6.47 -8.30 10.76
CA GLY A 43 -7.80 -7.89 11.19
C GLY A 43 -8.00 -6.38 11.17
N LEU A 44 -7.17 -5.63 10.45
CA LEU A 44 -7.35 -4.20 10.28
C LEU A 44 -8.55 -3.95 9.36
N ASP A 45 -9.33 -2.92 9.66
CA ASP A 45 -10.23 -2.38 8.64
C ASP A 45 -9.43 -1.69 7.52
N LEU A 46 -10.07 -1.48 6.37
CA LEU A 46 -9.42 -0.89 5.20
C LEU A 46 -8.90 0.53 5.47
N GLY A 47 -9.59 1.30 6.31
CA GLY A 47 -9.19 2.67 6.64
C GLY A 47 -7.90 2.69 7.46
N GLU A 48 -7.78 1.83 8.46
CA GLU A 48 -6.58 1.67 9.26
C GLU A 48 -5.44 1.08 8.42
N ALA A 49 -5.71 0.06 7.59
CA ALA A 49 -4.70 -0.49 6.69
C ALA A 49 -4.16 0.60 5.74
N LYS A 50 -5.03 1.43 5.14
CA LYS A 50 -4.62 2.56 4.31
C LYS A 50 -3.77 3.55 5.11
N ARG A 51 -4.22 3.98 6.29
CA ARG A 51 -3.47 4.92 7.15
C ARG A 51 -2.07 4.41 7.46
N ARG A 52 -1.95 3.14 7.86
CA ARG A 52 -0.66 2.52 8.21
C ARG A 52 0.27 2.41 7.03
N VAL A 53 -0.22 1.88 5.90
CA VAL A 53 0.60 1.72 4.69
C VAL A 53 1.02 3.07 4.13
N SER A 54 0.12 4.05 4.06
CA SER A 54 0.43 5.39 3.57
C SER A 54 1.32 6.21 4.51
N ALA A 55 1.29 5.95 5.82
CA ALA A 55 2.18 6.63 6.76
C ALA A 55 3.61 6.07 6.77
N ASN A 56 3.83 4.89 6.19
CA ASN A 56 5.13 4.23 6.23
C ASN A 56 6.09 4.84 5.18
N PRO A 57 7.33 5.23 5.55
CA PRO A 57 8.28 5.89 4.65
C PRO A 57 8.62 5.11 3.37
N VAL A 58 8.49 3.78 3.35
CA VAL A 58 8.78 2.98 2.15
C VAL A 58 7.84 3.28 0.98
N TRP A 59 6.69 3.92 1.24
CA TRP A 59 5.72 4.31 0.22
C TRP A 59 5.74 5.79 -0.13
N ALA A 60 6.66 6.58 0.45
CA ALA A 60 6.69 8.04 0.27
C ALA A 60 6.71 8.45 -1.21
N ASP A 61 7.57 7.83 -2.01
CA ASP A 61 7.71 8.15 -3.44
C ASP A 61 6.44 7.83 -4.25
N VAL A 62 5.75 6.74 -3.89
CA VAL A 62 4.50 6.33 -4.55
C VAL A 62 3.38 7.31 -4.21
N ILE A 63 3.32 7.76 -2.96
CA ILE A 63 2.35 8.76 -2.50
C ILE A 63 2.59 10.08 -3.21
N GLU A 64 3.84 10.57 -3.21
CA GLU A 64 4.20 11.82 -3.86
C GLU A 64 3.89 11.79 -5.38
N ALA A 65 4.19 10.67 -6.04
CA ALA A 65 3.83 10.49 -7.45
C ALA A 65 2.32 10.46 -7.68
N THR A 66 1.56 9.86 -6.77
CA THR A 66 0.09 9.80 -6.84
C THR A 66 -0.52 11.18 -6.64
N ASP A 67 -0.05 11.93 -5.64
CA ASP A 67 -0.53 13.28 -5.34
C ASP A 67 -0.28 14.22 -6.52
N ARG A 68 0.94 14.21 -7.10
CA ARG A 68 1.23 15.00 -8.32
C ARG A 68 0.32 14.67 -9.49
N ALA A 69 0.01 13.38 -9.69
CA ALA A 69 -0.86 12.96 -10.78
C ALA A 69 -2.32 13.41 -10.55
N ILE A 70 -2.78 13.44 -9.30
CA ILE A 70 -4.09 13.95 -8.93
C ILE A 70 -4.15 15.47 -9.16
N ASP A 71 -3.15 16.21 -8.68
CA ASP A 71 -3.07 17.67 -8.85
C ASP A 71 -3.10 18.04 -10.34
N GLN A 72 -2.29 17.37 -11.17
CA GLN A 72 -2.31 17.58 -12.61
C GLN A 72 -3.69 17.32 -13.23
N TYR A 73 -4.36 16.23 -12.83
CA TYR A 73 -5.69 15.92 -13.33
C TYR A 73 -6.71 16.99 -12.94
N LEU A 74 -6.66 17.48 -11.69
CA LEU A 74 -7.55 18.55 -11.22
C LEU A 74 -7.31 19.84 -12.02
N ASP A 75 -6.04 20.24 -12.21
CA ASP A 75 -5.67 21.41 -13.00
C ASP A 75 -6.16 21.33 -14.46
N GLU A 76 -6.11 20.15 -15.08
CA GLU A 76 -6.62 19.93 -16.44
C GLU A 76 -8.15 20.04 -16.52
N THR A 77 -8.86 19.63 -15.46
CA THR A 77 -10.34 19.71 -15.40
C THR A 77 -10.87 21.10 -15.06
N GLU A 78 -10.11 21.92 -14.32
CA GLU A 78 -10.51 23.29 -13.98
C GLU A 78 -10.27 24.29 -15.13
N ASN A 79 -9.38 23.95 -16.08
CA ASN A 79 -9.05 24.77 -17.25
C ASN A 79 -9.77 24.34 -18.55
N SER A 80 -10.72 23.40 -18.47
CA SER A 80 -11.55 22.90 -19.60
C SER A 80 -12.99 23.39 -19.50
#